data_AF-J9D354-F1
#
_entry.id   AF-J9D354-F1
#
_cell.length_a   1.000
_cell.length_b   1.000
_cell.length_c   1.000
_cell.angle_alpha   90.00
_cell.angle_beta   90.00
_cell.angle_gamma   90.00
#
_symmetry.space_group_name_H-M   'P 1'
#
loop_
_entity.id
_entity.type
_entity.pdbx_description
1 polymer ?
#
loop_
_entity_poly.entity_id
_entity_poly.type
_entity_poly.pdbx_seq_one_letter_code
_entity_poly.pdbx_strand_id
1 'polypeptide(L)'
;MFTIVLCILTIFATNLEIYKARLRQIVDDIQQYKARIWQNSNIIYGLDCQRCNIDNHYSIKRTVESEINKLENEKLYVQNLTTEKCLQEHGKANHQVLREIDSLIENVKSHWSDQEKKFNESISIKEGYERINKSLQEKIDSLNSEKKDIQSILDKHK
;
A
#
# COMPACT_ATOMS: atom_id res chain seq x y z
N MET A 1 -54.37 -20.69 -31.17
CA MET A 1 -53.40 -20.02 -32.07
C MET A 1 -53.08 -18.61 -31.57
N PHE A 2 -54.06 -17.70 -31.45
CA PHE A 2 -53.83 -16.30 -31.06
C PHE A 2 -53.22 -16.12 -29.66
N THR A 3 -53.69 -16.87 -28.66
CA THR A 3 -53.19 -16.84 -27.28
C THR A 3 -51.74 -17.32 -27.15
N ILE A 4 -51.34 -18.33 -27.92
CA ILE A 4 -49.97 -18.86 -27.93
C ILE A 4 -49.00 -17.83 -28.52
N VAL A 5 -49.39 -17.19 -29.63
CA VAL A 5 -48.60 -16.11 -30.26
C VAL A 5 -48.43 -14.94 -29.29
N LEU A 6 -49.49 -14.56 -28.57
CA LEU A 6 -49.45 -13.50 -27.57
C LEU A 6 -48.53 -13.85 -26.40
N CYS A 7 -48.62 -15.08 -25.87
CA CYS A 7 -47.72 -15.56 -24.81
C CYS A 7 -46.25 -15.53 -25.26
N ILE A 8 -45.95 -15.99 -26.48
CA ILE A 8 -44.59 -15.98 -27.03
C ILE A 8 -44.06 -14.54 -27.16
N LEU A 9 -44.86 -13.62 -27.69
CA LEU A 9 -44.49 -12.20 -27.80
C LEU A 9 -44.23 -11.56 -26.43
N THR A 10 -45.06 -11.87 -25.42
CA THR A 10 -44.85 -11.37 -24.06
C THR A 10 -43.57 -11.91 -23.41
N ILE A 11 -43.23 -13.18 -23.66
CA ILE A 11 -41.98 -13.79 -23.17
C ILE A 11 -40.76 -13.11 -23.83
N PHE A 12 -40.80 -12.88 -25.15
CA PHE A 12 -39.73 -12.18 -25.87
C PHE A 12 -39.56 -10.73 -25.40
N ALA A 13 -40.65 -9.99 -25.23
CA ALA A 13 -40.60 -8.62 -24.72
C ALA A 13 -40.02 -8.55 -23.30
N THR A 14 -40.39 -9.49 -22.43
CA THR A 14 -39.87 -9.57 -21.06
C THR A 14 -38.37 -9.87 -21.06
N ASN A 15 -37.90 -10.81 -21.90
CA ASN A 15 -36.48 -11.12 -22.04
C ASN A 15 -35.68 -9.92 -22.55
N LEU A 16 -36.21 -9.15 -23.51
CA LEU A 16 -35.55 -7.96 -24.04
C LEU A 16 -35.35 -6.89 -22.94
N GLU A 17 -36.38 -6.66 -22.11
CA GLU A 17 -36.29 -5.71 -21.00
C GLU A 17 -35.32 -6.18 -19.91
N ILE A 18 -35.24 -7.49 -19.62
CA ILE A 18 -34.23 -8.07 -18.71
C ILE A 18 -32.81 -7.77 -19.22
N TYR A 19 -32.54 -8.00 -20.51
CA TYR A 19 -31.22 -7.72 -21.10
C TYR A 19 -30.87 -6.23 -21.05
N LYS A 20 -31.82 -5.33 -21.34
CA LYS A 20 -31.61 -3.88 -21.22
C LYS A 20 -31.34 -3.45 -19.78
N ALA A 21 -32.10 -3.99 -18.82
CA ALA A 21 -31.89 -3.70 -17.40
C ALA A 21 -30.50 -4.17 -16.95
N ARG A 22 -30.08 -5.37 -17.36
CA ARG A 22 -28.74 -5.91 -17.06
C ARG A 22 -27.64 -5.05 -17.68
N LEU A 23 -27.80 -4.58 -18.92
CA LEU A 23 -26.82 -3.68 -19.56
C LEU A 23 -26.63 -2.37 -18.78
N ARG A 24 -27.73 -1.77 -18.27
CA ARG A 24 -27.63 -0.57 -17.41
C ARG A 24 -26.85 -0.87 -16.14
N GLN A 25 -27.19 -1.96 -15.46
CA GLN A 25 -26.48 -2.39 -14.25
C GLN A 25 -24.99 -2.61 -14.51
N ILE A 26 -24.62 -3.27 -15.61
CA ILE A 26 -23.22 -3.50 -15.99
C ILE A 26 -22.48 -2.16 -16.17
N VAL A 27 -23.12 -1.16 -16.80
CA VAL A 27 -22.53 0.17 -16.98
C VAL A 27 -22.28 0.85 -15.63
N ASP A 28 -23.27 0.82 -14.74
CA ASP A 28 -23.17 1.40 -13.42
C ASP A 28 -22.08 0.71 -12.57
N ASP A 29 -22.02 -0.61 -12.59
CA ASP A 29 -21.00 -1.40 -11.88
C ASP A 29 -19.59 -1.08 -12.38
N ILE A 30 -19.40 -0.99 -13.71
CA ILE A 30 -18.10 -0.60 -14.30
C ILE A 30 -17.71 0.81 -13.84
N GLN A 31 -18.64 1.76 -13.83
CA GLN A 31 -18.35 3.12 -13.39
C GLN A 31 -17.94 3.16 -11.92
N GLN A 32 -18.62 2.41 -11.06
CA GLN A 32 -18.27 2.30 -9.64
C GLN A 32 -16.89 1.67 -9.43
N TYR A 33 -16.56 0.59 -10.15
CA TYR A 33 -15.25 -0.04 -10.05
C TYR A 33 -14.12 0.88 -10.53
N LYS A 34 -14.32 1.61 -11.63
CA LYS A 34 -13.35 2.62 -12.10
C LYS A 34 -13.12 3.72 -11.07
N ALA A 35 -14.18 4.21 -10.43
CA ALA A 35 -14.07 5.21 -9.38
C ALA A 35 -13.26 4.70 -8.17
N ARG A 36 -13.49 3.44 -7.76
CA ARG A 36 -12.70 2.80 -6.69
C ARG A 36 -11.23 2.61 -7.07
N ILE A 37 -10.95 2.17 -8.30
CA ILE A 37 -9.56 2.05 -8.79
C ILE A 37 -8.86 3.42 -8.70
N TRP A 38 -9.53 4.48 -9.15
CA TRP A 38 -8.98 5.83 -9.09
C TRP A 38 -8.70 6.29 -7.64
N GLN A 39 -9.63 6.05 -6.71
CA GLN A 39 -9.44 6.36 -5.29
C GLN A 39 -8.23 5.61 -4.72
N ASN A 40 -8.14 4.31 -4.96
CA ASN A 40 -7.02 3.48 -4.49
C ASN A 40 -5.69 3.94 -5.10
N SER A 41 -5.66 4.30 -6.39
CA SER A 41 -4.47 4.84 -7.06
C SER A 41 -3.99 6.14 -6.43
N ASN A 42 -4.90 7.03 -6.00
CA ASN A 42 -4.51 8.23 -5.27
C ASN A 42 -3.92 7.92 -3.89
N ILE A 43 -4.44 6.90 -3.20
CA ILE A 43 -3.87 6.44 -1.93
C ILE A 43 -2.46 5.88 -2.15
N ILE A 44 -2.26 5.04 -3.17
CA ILE A 44 -0.95 4.50 -3.55
C ILE A 44 0.04 5.64 -3.84
N TYR A 45 -0.37 6.63 -4.64
CA TYR A 45 0.45 7.80 -4.93
C TYR A 45 0.85 8.57 -3.66
N GLY A 46 -0.09 8.78 -2.75
CA GLY A 46 0.20 9.41 -1.46
C GLY A 46 1.21 8.62 -0.62
N LEU A 47 1.11 7.28 -0.63
CA LEU A 47 2.08 6.41 0.04
C LEU A 47 3.48 6.51 -0.59
N ASP A 48 3.57 6.51 -1.92
CA ASP A 48 4.84 6.61 -2.65
C ASP A 48 5.57 7.93 -2.41
N CYS A 49 4.84 9.05 -2.39
CA CYS A 49 5.46 10.36 -2.18
C CYS A 49 5.98 10.58 -0.75
N GLN A 50 5.44 9.88 0.25
CA GLN A 50 5.70 10.19 1.66
C GLN A 50 6.35 9.07 2.46
N ARG A 51 5.82 7.85 2.36
CA ARG A 51 6.11 6.76 3.31
C ARG A 51 6.82 5.56 2.70
N CYS A 52 6.64 5.34 1.40
CA CYS A 52 7.22 4.22 0.66
C CYS A 52 8.43 4.63 -0.19
N ASN A 53 8.98 5.83 0.00
CA ASN A 53 10.15 6.27 -0.75
C ASN A 53 11.39 5.49 -0.30
N ILE A 54 11.79 4.53 -1.14
CA ILE A 54 12.91 3.61 -0.91
C ILE A 54 14.23 4.37 -0.76
N ASP A 55 14.47 5.38 -1.60
CA ASP A 55 15.72 6.15 -1.57
C ASP A 55 15.85 6.93 -0.26
N ASN A 56 14.76 7.55 0.19
CA ASN A 56 14.72 8.24 1.48
C ASN A 56 14.94 7.27 2.64
N HIS A 57 14.30 6.10 2.61
CA HIS A 57 14.48 5.06 3.62
C HIS A 57 15.96 4.62 3.72
N TYR A 58 16.61 4.35 2.59
CA TYR A 58 18.04 3.99 2.57
C TYR A 58 18.97 5.15 2.95
N SER A 59 18.58 6.40 2.66
CA SER A 59 19.34 7.56 3.11
C SER A 59 19.32 7.64 4.64
N ILE A 60 18.13 7.55 5.25
CA ILE A 60 17.98 7.59 6.71
C ILE A 60 18.71 6.42 7.36
N LYS A 61 18.60 5.20 6.81
CA LYS A 61 19.32 4.02 7.29
C LYS A 61 20.83 4.27 7.39
N ARG A 62 21.43 4.83 6.33
CA ARG A 62 22.87 5.15 6.31
C ARG A 62 23.24 6.21 7.35
N THR A 63 22.38 7.20 7.58
CA THR A 63 22.60 8.20 8.63
C THR A 63 22.61 7.55 10.02
N VAL A 64 21.64 6.67 10.30
CA VAL A 64 21.55 5.91 11.55
C VAL A 64 22.78 5.02 11.75
N GLU A 65 23.18 4.26 10.73
CA GLU A 65 24.37 3.41 10.77
C GLU A 65 25.63 4.23 11.03
N SER A 66 25.76 5.41 10.41
CA SER A 66 26.89 6.31 10.67
C SER A 66 26.90 6.85 12.10
N GLU A 67 25.74 7.17 12.67
CA GLU A 67 25.61 7.64 14.05
C GLU A 67 25.99 6.54 15.06
N ILE A 68 25.49 5.32 14.87
CA ILE A 68 25.87 4.17 15.69
C ILE A 68 27.37 3.94 15.62
N ASN A 69 27.97 3.96 14.42
CA ASN A 69 29.42 3.79 14.28
C ASN A 69 30.22 4.87 15.01
N LYS A 70 29.75 6.13 15.04
CA LYS A 70 30.40 7.20 15.81
C LYS A 70 30.34 6.92 17.31
N LEU A 71 29.18 6.51 17.82
CA LEU A 71 28.99 6.14 19.22
C LEU A 71 29.83 4.92 19.60
N GLU A 72 29.92 3.91 18.73
CA GLU A 72 30.78 2.73 18.96
C GLU A 72 32.28 3.10 18.98
N ASN A 73 32.71 4.01 18.11
CA ASN A 73 34.09 4.53 18.14
C ASN A 73 34.37 5.33 19.42
N GLU A 74 33.42 6.14 19.88
CA GLU A 74 33.52 6.86 21.15
C GLU A 74 33.58 5.88 22.33
N LYS A 75 32.77 4.81 22.29
CA LYS A 75 32.81 3.75 23.29
C LYS A 75 34.20 3.11 23.39
N LEU A 76 34.80 2.78 22.24
CA LEU A 76 36.15 2.23 22.17
C LEU A 76 37.19 3.22 22.71
N TYR A 77 37.05 4.51 22.41
CA TYR A 77 37.92 5.55 22.97
C TYR A 77 37.84 5.58 24.49
N VAL A 78 36.64 5.68 25.06
CA VAL A 78 36.41 5.73 26.52
C VAL A 78 36.87 4.46 27.23
N GLN A 79 36.75 3.29 26.60
CA GLN A 79 37.29 2.03 27.12
C GLN A 79 38.81 2.03 27.29
N ASN A 80 39.52 2.80 26.46
CA ASN A 80 40.97 2.92 26.49
C ASN A 80 41.48 4.07 27.39
N LEU A 81 40.58 4.92 27.91
CA LEU A 81 40.95 5.98 28.85
C LEU A 81 41.21 5.42 30.24
N THR A 82 42.17 6.01 30.95
CA THR A 82 42.28 5.83 32.40
C THR A 82 41.14 6.57 33.11
N THR A 83 40.80 6.14 34.32
CA THR A 83 39.75 6.78 35.12
C THR A 83 39.98 8.27 35.33
N GLU A 84 41.23 8.68 35.58
CA GLU A 84 41.60 10.10 35.76
C GLU A 84 41.42 10.90 34.46
N LYS A 85 41.83 10.36 33.32
CA LYS A 85 41.63 11.04 32.03
C LYS A 85 40.15 11.16 31.68
N CYS A 86 39.36 10.10 31.92
CA CYS A 86 37.93 10.13 31.65
C CYS A 86 37.20 11.13 32.57
N LEU A 87 37.57 11.21 33.84
CA LEU A 87 37.07 12.24 34.75
C LEU A 87 37.45 13.66 34.29
N GLN A 88 38.65 13.85 33.76
CA GLN A 88 39.11 15.15 33.26
C GLN A 88 38.36 15.58 31.98
N GLU A 89 38.14 14.65 31.04
CA GLU A 89 37.53 14.96 29.74
C GLU A 89 36.00 14.99 29.80
N HIS A 90 35.38 14.07 30.54
CA HIS A 90 33.92 13.87 30.56
C HIS A 90 33.27 14.22 31.91
N GLY A 91 34.05 14.53 32.95
CA GLY A 91 33.51 14.83 34.29
C GLY A 91 32.91 13.63 35.01
N LYS A 92 33.08 12.41 34.47
CA LYS A 92 32.43 11.18 34.93
C LYS A 92 33.41 10.01 34.91
N ALA A 93 33.12 8.97 35.68
CA ALA A 93 33.89 7.72 35.59
C ALA A 93 33.56 6.97 34.30
N ASN A 94 34.52 6.22 33.74
CA ASN A 94 34.37 5.52 32.45
C ASN A 94 33.08 4.69 32.39
N HIS A 95 32.77 3.94 33.44
CA HIS A 95 31.59 3.08 33.48
C HIS A 95 30.26 3.86 33.32
N GLN A 96 30.20 5.12 33.74
CA GLN A 96 29.00 5.96 33.57
C GLN A 96 28.89 6.42 32.12
N VAL A 97 29.99 6.92 31.55
CA VAL A 97 30.05 7.35 30.15
C VAL A 97 29.73 6.19 29.20
N LEU A 98 30.29 5.00 29.45
CA LEU A 98 30.01 3.81 28.65
C LEU A 98 28.53 3.40 28.69
N ARG A 99 27.89 3.47 29.86
CA ARG A 99 26.44 3.22 29.98
C ARG A 99 25.61 4.26 29.22
N GLU A 100 26.01 5.52 29.24
CA GLU A 100 25.33 6.58 28.50
C GLU A 100 25.44 6.34 26.99
N ILE A 101 26.63 5.99 26.50
CA ILE A 101 26.83 5.63 25.09
C ILE A 101 26.00 4.41 24.70
N ASP A 102 25.99 3.36 25.53
CA ASP A 102 25.15 2.18 25.28
C ASP A 102 23.66 2.51 25.23
N SER A 103 23.19 3.37 26.14
CA SER A 103 21.80 3.84 26.12
C SER A 103 21.48 4.66 24.88
N LEU A 104 22.43 5.48 24.38
CA LEU A 104 22.24 6.25 23.15
C LEU A 104 22.17 5.32 21.94
N ILE A 105 23.05 4.32 21.84
CA ILE A 105 23.03 3.32 20.77
C ILE A 105 21.69 2.58 20.75
N GLU A 106 21.21 2.11 21.90
CA GLU A 106 19.93 1.40 21.99
C GLU A 106 18.75 2.31 21.63
N ASN A 107 18.76 3.57 22.05
CA ASN A 107 17.73 4.53 21.65
C ASN A 107 17.70 4.76 20.13
N VAL A 108 18.87 4.93 19.50
CA VAL A 108 19.00 5.11 18.04
C VAL A 108 18.49 3.86 17.30
N LYS A 109 18.89 2.66 17.74
CA LYS A 109 18.42 1.38 17.17
C LYS A 109 16.91 1.21 17.32
N SER A 110 16.36 1.50 18.50
CA SER A 110 14.93 1.40 18.76
C SER A 110 14.14 2.37 17.88
N HIS A 111 14.59 3.62 17.76
CA HIS A 111 13.96 4.60 16.90
C HIS A 111 13.97 4.15 15.43
N TRP A 112 15.11 3.63 14.96
CA TRP A 112 15.22 3.09 13.62
C TRP A 112 14.27 1.90 13.37
N SER A 113 14.19 0.97 14.33
CA SER A 113 13.28 -0.19 14.23
C SER A 113 11.82 0.24 14.06
N ASP A 114 11.38 1.27 14.80
CA ASP A 114 10.03 1.83 14.65
C ASP A 114 9.81 2.46 13.27
N GLN A 115 10.81 3.15 12.71
CA GLN A 115 10.73 3.73 11.37
C GLN A 115 10.68 2.64 10.29
N GLU A 116 11.50 1.60 10.43
CA GLU A 116 11.53 0.45 9.53
C GLU A 116 10.19 -0.29 9.53
N LYS A 117 9.60 -0.49 10.72
CA LYS A 117 8.26 -1.08 10.84
C LYS A 117 7.20 -0.27 10.10
N LYS A 118 7.16 1.06 10.29
CA LYS A 118 6.21 1.95 9.61
C LYS A 118 6.39 1.96 8.09
N PHE A 119 7.64 1.89 7.63
CA PHE A 119 7.96 1.77 6.21
C PHE A 119 7.40 0.46 5.64
N ASN A 120 7.69 -0.67 6.28
CA ASN A 120 7.22 -1.99 5.85
C ASN A 120 5.69 -2.10 5.86
N GLU A 121 5.03 -1.55 6.89
CA GLU A 121 3.56 -1.46 6.94
C GLU A 121 3.00 -0.66 5.76
N SER A 122 3.65 0.46 5.40
CA SER A 122 3.22 1.31 4.28
C SER A 122 3.37 0.58 2.94
N ILE A 123 4.45 -0.17 2.75
CA ILE A 123 4.66 -1.03 1.56
C ILE A 123 3.57 -2.11 1.49
N SER A 124 3.29 -2.79 2.59
CA SER A 124 2.25 -3.83 2.63
C SER A 124 0.86 -3.30 2.30
N ILE A 125 0.52 -2.10 2.81
CA ILE A 125 -0.73 -1.42 2.50
C ILE A 125 -0.82 -1.08 1.01
N LYS A 126 0.25 -0.55 0.42
CA LYS A 126 0.34 -0.25 -1.02
C LYS A 126 0.06 -1.50 -1.86
N GLU A 127 0.76 -2.60 -1.58
CA GLU A 127 0.55 -3.88 -2.27
C GLU A 127 -0.89 -4.38 -2.13
N GLY A 128 -1.50 -4.16 -0.96
CA GLY A 128 -2.92 -4.44 -0.72
C GLY A 128 -3.84 -3.71 -1.69
N TYR A 129 -3.65 -2.40 -1.87
CA TYR A 129 -4.42 -1.60 -2.83
C TYR A 129 -4.16 -1.99 -4.28
N GLU A 130 -2.91 -2.32 -4.64
CA GLU A 130 -2.57 -2.80 -5.99
C GLU A 130 -3.29 -4.10 -6.33
N ARG A 131 -3.34 -5.05 -5.37
CA ARG A 131 -4.10 -6.30 -5.54
C ARG A 131 -5.60 -6.04 -5.70
N ILE A 132 -6.17 -5.13 -4.91
CA ILE A 132 -7.58 -4.74 -5.04
C ILE A 132 -7.83 -4.15 -6.43
N ASN A 133 -6.98 -3.23 -6.89
CA ASN A 133 -7.11 -2.61 -8.21
C ASN A 133 -7.05 -3.64 -9.33
N LYS A 134 -6.13 -4.60 -9.26
CA LYS A 134 -6.04 -5.69 -10.22
C LYS A 134 -7.33 -6.52 -10.27
N SER A 135 -7.87 -6.90 -9.12
CA SER A 135 -9.13 -7.66 -9.04
C SER A 135 -10.33 -6.87 -9.59
N LEU A 136 -10.41 -5.56 -9.30
CA LEU A 136 -11.45 -4.70 -9.86
C LEU A 136 -11.34 -4.59 -11.38
N GLN A 137 -10.11 -4.52 -11.91
CA GLN A 137 -9.88 -4.48 -13.35
C GLN A 137 -10.33 -5.78 -14.03
N GLU A 138 -9.99 -6.94 -13.46
CA GLU A 138 -10.46 -8.25 -13.95
C GLU A 138 -12.00 -8.31 -13.97
N LYS A 139 -12.66 -7.73 -12.95
CA LYS A 139 -14.12 -7.66 -12.90
C LYS A 139 -14.70 -6.77 -14.00
N ILE A 140 -14.07 -5.61 -14.26
CA ILE A 140 -14.44 -4.73 -15.38
C ILE A 140 -14.31 -5.47 -16.72
N ASP A 141 -13.25 -6.23 -16.92
CA ASP A 141 -13.00 -6.95 -18.18
C ASP A 141 -14.04 -8.08 -18.40
N SER A 142 -14.39 -8.79 -17.33
CA SER A 142 -15.48 -9.77 -17.33
C SER A 142 -16.83 -9.12 -17.68
N LEU A 143 -17.16 -8.00 -17.04
CA LEU A 143 -18.40 -7.25 -17.29
C LEU A 143 -18.45 -6.67 -18.71
N ASN A 144 -17.32 -6.20 -19.26
CA ASN A 144 -17.23 -5.75 -20.64
C ASN A 144 -17.47 -6.89 -21.64
N SER A 145 -17.04 -8.10 -21.31
CA SER A 145 -17.29 -9.29 -22.13
C SER A 145 -18.77 -9.66 -22.10
N GLU A 146 -19.38 -9.74 -20.91
CA GLU A 146 -20.82 -9.97 -20.74
C GLU A 146 -21.65 -8.90 -21.48
N LYS A 147 -21.25 -7.63 -21.39
CA LYS A 147 -21.90 -6.52 -22.10
C LYS A 147 -21.92 -6.75 -23.61
N LYS A 148 -20.79 -7.17 -24.20
CA LYS A 148 -20.67 -7.47 -25.63
C LYS A 148 -21.58 -8.63 -26.04
N ASP A 149 -21.64 -9.68 -25.24
CA ASP A 149 -22.51 -10.83 -25.50
C ASP A 149 -23.99 -10.43 -25.49
N ILE A 150 -24.41 -9.68 -24.47
CA ILE A 150 -25.79 -9.17 -24.39
C ILE A 150 -26.11 -8.23 -25.56
N GLN A 151 -25.19 -7.33 -25.95
CA GLN A 151 -25.38 -6.47 -27.11
C GLN A 151 -25.52 -7.25 -28.42
N SER A 152 -24.71 -8.29 -28.62
CA SER A 152 -24.81 -9.19 -29.76
C SER A 152 -26.17 -9.89 -29.84
N ILE A 153 -26.71 -10.33 -28.69
CA ILE A 153 -28.07 -10.91 -28.61
C ILE A 153 -29.12 -9.86 -29.01
N LEU A 154 -29.04 -8.66 -28.44
CA LEU A 154 -30.01 -7.60 -28.74
C LEU A 154 -29.97 -7.15 -30.20
N ASP A 155 -28.79 -7.07 -30.81
CA ASP A 155 -28.65 -6.64 -32.21
C ASP A 155 -29.12 -7.72 -33.20
N LYS A 156 -29.10 -9.02 -32.83
CA LYS A 156 -29.73 -10.10 -33.62
C LYS A 156 -31.26 -10.11 -33.54
N HIS A 157 -31.83 -9.37 -32.59
CA HIS A 157 -33.28 -9.32 -32.34
C HIS A 157 -33.87 -7.91 -32.60
N LYS A 158 -33.12 -7.01 -33.23
CA LYS A 158 -33.63 -5.79 -33.86
C LYS A 158 -34.15 -6.09 -35.25
#